data_AF-A0A9D7ZQA3-F1
#
_entry.id   AF-A0A9D7ZQA3-F1
#
_cell.length_a   1.000
_cell.length_b   1.000
_cell.length_c   1.000
_cell.angle_alpha   90.00
_cell.angle_beta   90.00
_cell.angle_gamma   90.00
#
_symmetry.space_group_name_H-M   'P 1'
#
loop_
_entity.id
_entity.type
_entity.pdbx_description
1 polymer ?
#
loop_
_entity_poly.entity_id
_entity_poly.type
_entity_poly.pdbx_seq_one_letter_code
_entity_poly.pdbx_strand_id
1 'polypeptide(L)'
;MNKQIYQPLTPSFSTSFSTGWEIMKDYFLRLFLLLLVLWLVSIPMGLAHIDHEYETAGAILLRIIGIGYFFLIYPVFDYCVSYLFVKGVRREEVDVKNVLKGFDYYLNIVLANLLLTALIGIAFLALIIPGIIVACRLAFVQYLVIDKQLGAIEAIEESWRMTRGYGWTIFGMGVVSFFIVIAGLLLLIIGIIPAIIWINASFAALYQNVLAEKEKQQETTLETSQ
;
A
#
# COMPACT_ATOMS: atom_id res chain seq x y z
N MET A 1 -13.74 8.34 -27.62
CA MET A 1 -12.87 9.01 -26.62
C MET A 1 -11.79 8.01 -26.25
N ASN A 2 -10.56 8.25 -26.72
CA ASN A 2 -9.48 7.25 -26.77
C ASN A 2 -9.01 6.93 -25.34
N LYS A 3 -9.25 5.70 -24.84
CA LYS A 3 -8.65 5.22 -23.58
C LYS A 3 -7.15 5.09 -23.82
N GLN A 4 -6.38 6.10 -23.43
CA GLN A 4 -4.92 6.06 -23.40
C GLN A 4 -4.52 4.85 -22.56
N ILE A 5 -4.02 3.81 -23.22
CA ILE A 5 -3.45 2.62 -22.59
C ILE A 5 -2.24 3.11 -21.79
N TYR A 6 -2.23 2.84 -20.48
CA TYR A 6 -1.06 3.04 -19.63
C TYR A 6 0.15 2.38 -20.31
N GLN A 7 1.17 3.16 -20.67
CA GLN A 7 2.43 2.59 -21.14
C GLN A 7 3.33 2.37 -19.93
N PRO A 8 3.71 1.11 -19.61
CA PRO A 8 4.63 0.84 -18.53
C PRO A 8 5.95 1.55 -18.82
N LEU A 9 6.34 2.41 -17.89
CA LEU A 9 7.58 3.17 -17.95
C LEU A 9 8.67 2.42 -17.16
N THR A 10 9.91 2.87 -17.27
CA THR A 10 11.01 2.26 -16.52
C THR A 10 10.75 2.37 -15.00
N PRO A 11 10.90 1.28 -14.23
CA PRO A 11 10.75 1.30 -12.77
C PRO A 11 11.89 2.11 -12.15
N SER A 12 11.68 3.42 -12.09
CA SER A 12 12.62 4.39 -11.58
C SER A 12 11.94 5.31 -10.56
N PHE A 13 12.74 5.92 -9.70
CA PHE A 13 12.27 6.89 -8.72
C PHE A 13 11.47 8.04 -9.38
N SER A 14 12.08 8.68 -10.39
CA SER A 14 11.51 9.87 -11.04
C SER A 14 10.22 9.52 -11.78
N THR A 15 10.24 8.41 -12.50
CA THR A 15 9.07 7.89 -13.22
C THR A 15 7.91 7.67 -12.25
N SER A 16 8.14 6.95 -11.15
CA SER A 16 7.09 6.60 -10.19
C SER A 16 6.46 7.83 -9.54
N PHE A 17 7.27 8.81 -9.12
CA PHE A 17 6.74 10.06 -8.55
C PHE A 17 6.06 10.96 -9.59
N SER A 18 6.57 11.02 -10.82
CA SER A 18 5.94 11.76 -11.92
C SER A 18 4.58 11.17 -12.27
N THR A 19 4.51 9.84 -12.46
CA THR A 19 3.24 9.13 -12.70
C THR A 19 2.29 9.32 -11.52
N GLY A 20 2.79 9.17 -10.28
CA GLY A 20 1.98 9.40 -9.08
C GLY A 20 1.40 10.81 -9.02
N TRP A 21 2.14 11.83 -9.47
CA TRP A 21 1.68 13.22 -9.51
C TRP A 21 0.56 13.41 -10.54
N GLU A 22 0.67 12.80 -11.71
CA GLU A 22 -0.38 12.82 -12.73
C GLU A 22 -1.65 12.15 -12.23
N ILE A 23 -1.54 10.94 -11.67
CA ILE A 23 -2.67 10.20 -11.11
C ILE A 23 -3.33 10.97 -9.97
N MET A 24 -2.54 11.56 -9.07
CA MET A 24 -3.04 12.41 -8.00
C MET A 24 -3.89 13.55 -8.55
N LYS A 25 -3.45 14.27 -9.59
CA LYS A 25 -4.22 15.37 -10.19
C LYS A 25 -5.48 14.89 -10.91
N ASP A 26 -5.36 13.83 -11.69
CA ASP A 26 -6.44 13.36 -12.57
C ASP A 26 -7.58 12.68 -11.80
N TYR A 27 -7.24 11.98 -10.71
CA TYR A 27 -8.20 11.26 -9.87
C TYR A 27 -8.32 11.82 -8.46
N PHE A 28 -7.87 13.07 -8.23
CA PHE A 28 -7.75 13.68 -6.89
C PHE A 28 -8.98 13.44 -6.02
N LEU A 29 -10.16 13.82 -6.50
CA LEU A 29 -11.39 13.72 -5.73
C LEU A 29 -11.74 12.27 -5.37
N ARG A 30 -11.52 11.32 -6.29
CA ARG A 30 -11.84 9.90 -6.05
C ARG A 30 -10.87 9.29 -5.04
N LEU A 31 -9.57 9.57 -5.18
CA LEU A 31 -8.54 9.10 -4.24
C LEU A 31 -8.68 9.78 -2.88
N PHE A 32 -9.05 11.05 -2.85
CA PHE A 32 -9.41 11.77 -1.63
C PHE A 32 -10.57 11.09 -0.90
N LEU A 33 -11.64 10.72 -1.61
CA LEU A 33 -12.77 9.99 -1.03
C LEU A 33 -12.33 8.62 -0.48
N LEU A 34 -11.42 7.91 -1.14
CA LEU A 34 -10.87 6.65 -0.62
C LEU A 34 -10.11 6.86 0.69
N LEU A 35 -9.27 7.89 0.77
CA LEU A 35 -8.58 8.22 2.01
C LEU A 35 -9.54 8.71 3.11
N LEU A 36 -10.61 9.42 2.74
CA LEU A 36 -11.66 9.81 3.67
C LEU A 36 -12.36 8.57 4.24
N VAL A 37 -12.65 7.57 3.41
CA VAL A 37 -13.21 6.29 3.86
C VAL A 37 -12.25 5.61 4.83
N LEU A 38 -10.94 5.53 4.54
CA LEU A 38 -9.95 4.99 5.49
C LEU A 38 -9.93 5.75 6.81
N TRP A 39 -9.99 7.08 6.75
CA TRP A 39 -9.99 7.91 7.94
C TRP A 39 -11.25 7.66 8.78
N LEU A 40 -12.43 7.53 8.17
CA LEU A 40 -13.66 7.16 8.87
C LEU A 40 -13.58 5.75 9.50
N VAL A 41 -13.02 4.79 8.77
CA VAL A 41 -12.76 3.43 9.25
C VAL A 41 -11.80 3.43 10.45
N SER A 42 -10.89 4.40 10.54
CA SER A 42 -9.97 4.53 11.68
C SER A 42 -10.60 5.10 12.96
N ILE A 43 -11.78 5.75 12.90
CA ILE A 43 -12.39 6.42 14.06
C ILE A 43 -12.62 5.48 15.26
N PRO A 44 -13.21 4.28 15.10
CA PRO A 44 -13.41 3.35 16.23
C PRO A 44 -12.10 2.98 16.93
N MET A 45 -10.99 2.88 16.19
CA MET A 45 -9.66 2.63 16.76
C MET A 45 -9.20 3.81 17.61
N GLY A 46 -9.41 5.05 17.15
CA GLY A 46 -9.07 6.25 17.90
C GLY A 46 -9.84 6.35 19.22
N LEU A 47 -11.12 5.96 19.22
CA LEU A 47 -11.94 5.92 20.44
C LEU A 47 -11.41 4.92 21.48
N ALA A 48 -10.81 3.80 21.04
CA ALA A 48 -10.22 2.80 21.94
C ALA A 48 -8.91 3.27 22.60
N HIS A 49 -8.28 4.34 22.09
CA HIS A 49 -7.02 4.89 22.59
C HIS A 49 -7.22 6.17 23.42
N ILE A 50 -8.46 6.61 23.67
CA ILE A 50 -8.71 7.75 24.55
C ILE A 50 -8.20 7.38 25.95
N ASP A 51 -7.32 8.22 26.50
CA ASP A 51 -6.79 8.06 27.85
C ASP A 51 -7.94 8.08 28.86
N HIS A 52 -8.37 6.89 29.27
CA HIS A 52 -9.31 6.75 30.36
C HIS A 52 -8.56 6.97 31.66
N GLU A 53 -8.87 8.07 32.35
CA GLU A 53 -8.32 8.45 33.67
C GLU A 53 -8.47 7.33 34.73
N TYR A 54 -9.36 6.36 34.47
CA TYR A 54 -9.52 5.13 35.23
C TYR A 54 -9.37 3.89 34.33
N GLU A 55 -8.50 2.97 34.73
CA GLU A 55 -8.37 1.60 34.17
C GLU A 55 -9.57 0.74 34.61
N THR A 56 -10.75 1.06 34.08
CA THR A 56 -11.96 0.25 34.29
C THR A 56 -11.92 -1.01 33.42
N ALA A 57 -12.61 -2.08 33.83
CA ALA A 57 -12.73 -3.29 33.02
C ALA A 57 -13.30 -3.01 31.62
N GLY A 58 -14.21 -2.03 31.49
CA GLY A 58 -14.73 -1.59 30.20
C GLY A 58 -13.67 -0.96 29.29
N ALA A 59 -12.78 -0.13 29.84
CA ALA A 59 -11.67 0.48 29.08
C ALA A 59 -10.70 -0.59 28.54
N ILE A 60 -10.38 -1.60 29.36
CA ILE A 60 -9.52 -2.72 28.94
C ILE A 60 -10.18 -3.51 27.79
N LEU A 61 -11.49 -3.80 27.88
CA LEU A 61 -12.21 -4.49 26.81
C LEU A 61 -12.23 -3.68 25.51
N LEU A 62 -12.47 -2.38 25.57
CA LEU A 62 -12.44 -1.50 24.40
C LEU A 62 -11.06 -1.48 23.72
N ARG A 63 -9.97 -1.46 24.50
CA ARG A 63 -8.60 -1.57 23.96
C ARG A 63 -8.36 -2.90 23.25
N ILE A 64 -8.78 -4.01 23.83
CA ILE A 64 -8.65 -5.34 23.20
C ILE A 64 -9.43 -5.39 21.87
N ILE A 65 -10.66 -4.85 21.86
CA ILE A 65 -11.47 -4.74 20.65
C ILE A 65 -10.80 -3.84 19.61
N GLY A 66 -10.24 -2.69 20.03
CA GLY A 66 -9.52 -1.77 19.16
C GLY A 66 -8.27 -2.40 18.52
N ILE A 67 -7.51 -3.18 19.28
CA ILE A 67 -6.36 -3.94 18.77
C ILE A 67 -6.84 -5.00 17.78
N GLY A 68 -7.88 -5.76 18.12
CA GLY A 68 -8.48 -6.75 17.20
C GLY A 68 -8.95 -6.10 15.90
N TYR A 69 -9.59 -4.93 15.98
CA TYR A 69 -10.00 -4.15 14.83
C TYR A 69 -8.82 -3.72 13.95
N PHE A 70 -7.75 -3.22 14.57
CA PHE A 70 -6.54 -2.79 13.88
C PHE A 70 -5.85 -3.93 13.12
N PHE A 71 -5.82 -5.14 13.66
CA PHE A 71 -5.18 -6.29 13.02
C PHE A 71 -6.08 -7.06 12.05
N LEU A 72 -7.40 -7.07 12.26
CA LEU A 72 -8.32 -7.93 11.50
C LEU A 72 -9.18 -7.17 10.50
N ILE A 73 -9.56 -5.92 10.79
CA ILE A 73 -10.53 -5.17 9.98
C ILE A 73 -9.86 -4.06 9.17
N TYR A 74 -9.07 -3.21 9.82
CA TYR A 74 -8.38 -2.10 9.16
C TYR A 74 -7.57 -2.52 7.90
N PRO A 75 -6.79 -3.63 7.92
CA PRO A 75 -5.97 -4.01 6.77
C PRO A 75 -6.80 -4.36 5.52
N VAL A 76 -8.03 -4.82 5.70
CA VAL A 76 -8.94 -5.13 4.58
C VAL A 76 -9.23 -3.88 3.76
N PHE A 77 -9.48 -2.76 4.44
CA PHE A 77 -9.70 -1.49 3.78
C PHE A 77 -8.41 -0.92 3.19
N ASP A 78 -7.30 -0.99 3.93
CA ASP A 78 -6.00 -0.50 3.50
C ASP A 78 -5.52 -1.17 2.20
N TYR A 79 -5.57 -2.51 2.15
CA TYR A 79 -5.18 -3.28 0.96
C TYR A 79 -6.10 -2.97 -0.23
N CYS A 80 -7.41 -2.84 0.01
CA CYS A 80 -8.36 -2.44 -1.03
C CYS A 80 -8.07 -1.06 -1.60
N VAL A 81 -7.77 -0.09 -0.75
CA VAL A 81 -7.44 1.26 -1.21
C VAL A 81 -6.14 1.24 -2.00
N SER A 82 -5.11 0.53 -1.53
CA SER A 82 -3.87 0.29 -2.26
C SER A 82 -4.11 -0.32 -3.65
N TYR A 83 -5.00 -1.30 -3.77
CA TYR A 83 -5.42 -1.85 -5.06
C TYR A 83 -6.14 -0.83 -5.95
N LEU A 84 -6.98 0.03 -5.39
CA LEU A 84 -7.65 1.10 -6.16
C LEU A 84 -6.68 2.18 -6.66
N PHE A 85 -5.58 2.43 -5.95
CA PHE A 85 -4.47 3.24 -6.48
C PHE A 85 -3.84 2.57 -7.72
N VAL A 86 -3.64 1.26 -7.72
CA VAL A 86 -3.16 0.51 -8.89
C VAL A 86 -4.14 0.64 -10.06
N LYS A 87 -5.45 0.56 -9.82
CA LYS A 87 -6.46 0.84 -10.85
C LYS A 87 -6.38 2.25 -11.41
N GLY A 88 -6.18 3.24 -10.54
CA GLY A 88 -5.96 4.63 -10.95
C GLY A 88 -4.77 4.76 -11.89
N VAL A 89 -3.64 4.14 -11.55
CA VAL A 89 -2.43 4.07 -12.39
C VAL A 89 -2.73 3.42 -13.74
N ARG A 90 -3.47 2.31 -13.78
CA ARG A 90 -3.89 1.63 -15.01
C ARG A 90 -4.92 2.40 -15.84
N ARG A 91 -5.35 3.58 -15.39
CA ARG A 91 -6.43 4.38 -16.00
C ARG A 91 -7.75 3.61 -16.07
N GLU A 92 -7.95 2.69 -15.14
CA GLU A 92 -9.21 1.96 -14.97
C GLU A 92 -10.23 2.77 -14.16
N GLU A 93 -11.48 2.30 -14.14
CA GLU A 93 -12.53 2.92 -13.33
C GLU A 93 -12.28 2.68 -11.84
N VAL A 94 -11.92 3.76 -11.14
CA VAL A 94 -11.84 3.81 -9.68
C VAL A 94 -13.24 4.09 -9.12
N ASP A 95 -13.90 3.03 -8.66
CA ASP A 95 -15.18 3.09 -7.95
C ASP A 95 -14.97 2.71 -6.47
N VAL A 96 -15.36 3.62 -5.57
CA VAL A 96 -15.28 3.43 -4.11
C VAL A 96 -16.08 2.22 -3.62
N LYS A 97 -17.12 1.81 -4.36
CA LYS A 97 -17.90 0.59 -4.05
C LYS A 97 -17.04 -0.67 -4.12
N ASN A 98 -15.97 -0.66 -4.91
CA ASN A 98 -15.04 -1.78 -5.01
C ASN A 98 -14.17 -1.98 -3.76
N VAL A 99 -14.18 -1.04 -2.79
CA VAL A 99 -13.51 -1.25 -1.49
C VAL A 99 -14.07 -2.47 -0.76
N LEU A 100 -15.33 -2.83 -1.00
CA LEU A 100 -15.95 -4.02 -0.41
C LEU A 100 -15.43 -5.35 -0.99
N LYS A 101 -14.73 -5.34 -2.14
CA LYS A 101 -14.14 -6.56 -2.72
C LYS A 101 -13.06 -7.17 -1.85
N GLY A 102 -12.45 -6.41 -0.94
CA GLY A 102 -11.47 -6.93 0.01
C GLY A 102 -12.04 -8.00 0.92
N PHE A 103 -13.34 -7.97 1.18
CA PHE A 103 -13.99 -8.99 1.99
C PHE A 103 -14.03 -10.36 1.28
N ASP A 104 -14.01 -10.41 -0.05
CA ASP A 104 -13.90 -11.67 -0.81
C ASP A 104 -12.54 -12.36 -0.57
N TYR A 105 -11.50 -11.57 -0.28
CA TYR A 105 -10.13 -12.02 -0.01
C TYR A 105 -9.74 -11.85 1.46
N TYR A 106 -10.71 -11.71 2.35
CA TYR A 106 -10.52 -11.34 3.76
C TYR A 106 -9.43 -12.18 4.44
N LEU A 107 -9.50 -13.51 4.32
CA LEU A 107 -8.53 -14.41 4.96
C LEU A 107 -7.11 -14.18 4.43
N ASN A 108 -6.93 -14.04 3.12
CA ASN A 108 -5.61 -13.82 2.54
C ASN A 108 -5.03 -12.46 2.94
N ILE A 109 -5.87 -11.41 3.02
CA ILE A 109 -5.45 -10.08 3.48
C ILE A 109 -5.02 -10.12 4.95
N VAL A 110 -5.85 -10.70 5.83
CA VAL A 110 -5.55 -10.78 7.26
C VAL A 110 -4.30 -11.62 7.49
N LEU A 111 -4.18 -12.79 6.87
CA LEU A 111 -2.99 -13.64 6.99
C LEU A 111 -1.75 -12.93 6.45
N ALA A 112 -1.83 -12.25 5.30
CA ALA A 112 -0.72 -11.49 4.75
C ALA A 112 -0.32 -10.36 5.70
N ASN A 113 -1.27 -9.61 6.26
CA ASN A 113 -1.00 -8.52 7.19
C ASN A 113 -0.34 -9.01 8.49
N LEU A 114 -0.83 -10.11 9.06
CA LEU A 114 -0.24 -10.73 10.25
C LEU A 114 1.18 -11.23 9.99
N LEU A 115 1.41 -11.89 8.85
CA LEU A 115 2.74 -12.35 8.45
C LEU A 115 3.68 -11.16 8.20
N LEU A 116 3.23 -10.11 7.51
CA LEU A 116 4.01 -8.89 7.30
C LEU A 116 4.41 -8.26 8.62
N THR A 117 3.44 -8.07 9.52
CA THR A 117 3.68 -7.42 10.80
C THR A 117 4.62 -8.24 11.67
N ALA A 118 4.48 -9.57 11.67
CA ALA A 118 5.41 -10.46 12.36
C ALA A 118 6.82 -10.42 11.76
N LEU A 119 6.96 -10.55 10.43
CA LEU A 119 8.27 -10.54 9.75
C LEU A 119 9.00 -9.21 9.94
N ILE A 120 8.29 -8.09 9.72
CA ILE A 120 8.84 -6.74 9.89
C ILE A 120 9.16 -6.50 11.37
N GLY A 121 8.24 -6.84 12.28
CA GLY A 121 8.42 -6.68 13.72
C GLY A 121 9.62 -7.45 14.26
N ILE A 122 9.75 -8.74 13.90
CA ILE A 122 10.91 -9.57 14.29
C ILE A 122 12.19 -8.99 13.71
N ALA A 123 12.19 -8.55 12.46
CA ALA A 123 13.35 -7.95 11.83
C ALA A 123 13.79 -6.66 12.54
N PHE A 124 12.85 -5.78 12.93
CA PHE A 124 13.14 -4.58 13.71
C PHE A 124 13.58 -4.87 15.15
N LEU A 125 13.02 -5.92 15.79
CA LEU A 125 13.46 -6.37 17.11
C LEU A 125 14.90 -6.88 17.09
N ALA A 126 15.31 -7.52 15.99
CA ALA A 126 16.71 -7.90 15.80
C ALA A 126 17.58 -6.66 15.60
N LEU A 127 17.33 -5.87 14.55
CA LEU A 127 18.05 -4.61 14.26
C LEU A 127 17.22 -3.70 13.33
N ILE A 128 17.46 -2.39 13.40
CA ILE A 128 16.78 -1.40 12.54
C ILE A 128 17.03 -1.64 11.04
N ILE A 129 18.28 -1.90 10.66
CA ILE A 129 18.67 -2.08 9.25
C ILE A 129 17.96 -3.27 8.59
N PRO A 130 17.98 -4.50 9.14
CA PRO A 130 17.22 -5.61 8.55
C PRO A 130 15.71 -5.37 8.58
N GLY A 131 15.17 -4.67 9.58
CA GLY A 131 13.77 -4.22 9.60
C GLY A 131 13.40 -3.41 8.35
N ILE A 132 14.20 -2.40 8.02
CA ILE A 132 14.01 -1.56 6.83
C ILE A 132 14.13 -2.39 5.54
N ILE A 133 15.11 -3.31 5.46
CA ILE A 133 15.29 -4.15 4.28
C ILE A 133 14.05 -5.03 4.06
N VAL A 134 13.55 -5.70 5.10
CA VAL A 134 12.36 -6.54 5.01
C VAL A 134 11.14 -5.71 4.61
N ALA A 135 10.93 -4.54 5.21
CA ALA A 135 9.84 -3.65 4.86
C ALA A 135 9.88 -3.24 3.37
N CYS A 136 11.06 -2.88 2.84
CA CYS A 136 11.21 -2.55 1.42
C CYS A 136 10.94 -3.77 0.52
N ARG A 137 11.32 -4.97 0.94
CA ARG A 137 11.09 -6.21 0.17
C ARG A 137 9.64 -6.65 0.14
N LEU A 138 8.86 -6.29 1.17
CA LEU A 138 7.45 -6.65 1.31
C LEU A 138 6.50 -5.52 0.90
N ALA A 139 7.01 -4.41 0.36
CA ALA A 139 6.22 -3.24 -0.03
C ALA A 139 5.13 -3.54 -1.08
N PHE A 140 5.25 -4.63 -1.83
CA PHE A 140 4.29 -5.00 -2.89
C PHE A 140 3.23 -6.01 -2.46
N VAL A 141 3.33 -6.59 -1.27
CA VAL A 141 2.42 -7.66 -0.82
C VAL A 141 0.96 -7.20 -0.83
N GLN A 142 0.68 -6.00 -0.32
CA GLN A 142 -0.67 -5.44 -0.29
C GLN A 142 -1.33 -5.34 -1.67
N TYR A 143 -0.56 -5.07 -2.72
CA TYR A 143 -1.06 -5.01 -4.09
C TYR A 143 -1.29 -6.43 -4.64
N LEU A 144 -0.33 -7.33 -4.42
CA LEU A 144 -0.34 -8.69 -4.97
C LEU A 144 -1.50 -9.55 -4.46
N VAL A 145 -1.88 -9.42 -3.18
CA VAL A 145 -2.96 -10.20 -2.58
C VAL A 145 -4.29 -9.97 -3.30
N ILE A 146 -4.60 -8.73 -3.69
CA ILE A 146 -5.88 -8.41 -4.35
C ILE A 146 -5.72 -8.42 -5.88
N ASP A 147 -4.67 -7.80 -6.41
CA ASP A 147 -4.48 -7.64 -7.85
C ASP A 147 -4.23 -8.97 -8.56
N LYS A 148 -3.37 -9.81 -7.99
CA LYS A 148 -3.03 -11.13 -8.51
C LYS A 148 -3.74 -12.26 -7.77
N GLN A 149 -4.59 -11.94 -6.79
CA GLN A 149 -5.39 -12.90 -6.02
C GLN A 149 -4.55 -13.99 -5.35
N LEU A 150 -3.31 -13.65 -4.99
CA LEU A 150 -2.36 -14.60 -4.41
C LEU A 150 -2.69 -14.91 -2.95
N GLY A 151 -2.35 -16.12 -2.52
CA GLY A 151 -2.33 -16.48 -1.10
C GLY A 151 -1.33 -15.62 -0.32
N ALA A 152 -1.48 -15.56 1.01
CA ALA A 152 -0.64 -14.71 1.86
C ALA A 152 0.87 -15.00 1.71
N ILE A 153 1.26 -16.28 1.70
CA ILE A 153 2.66 -16.70 1.55
C ILE A 153 3.16 -16.43 0.13
N GLU A 154 2.36 -16.79 -0.88
CA GLU A 154 2.69 -16.56 -2.29
C GLU A 154 2.90 -15.07 -2.59
N ALA A 155 2.06 -14.20 -2.03
CA ALA A 155 2.20 -12.75 -2.18
C ALA A 155 3.50 -12.23 -1.55
N ILE A 156 3.92 -12.77 -0.41
CA ILE A 156 5.19 -12.44 0.26
C ILE A 156 6.37 -12.88 -0.59
N GLU A 157 6.38 -14.11 -1.06
CA GLU A 157 7.44 -14.66 -1.91
C GLU A 157 7.55 -13.87 -3.21
N GLU A 158 6.41 -13.58 -3.83
CA GLU A 158 6.35 -12.83 -5.08
C GLU A 158 6.79 -11.38 -4.89
N SER A 159 6.37 -10.71 -3.81
CA SER A 159 6.90 -9.38 -3.47
C SER A 159 8.42 -9.42 -3.29
N TRP A 160 8.95 -10.43 -2.60
CA TRP A 160 10.39 -10.57 -2.39
C TRP A 160 11.16 -10.77 -3.71
N ARG A 161 10.58 -11.53 -4.63
CA ARG A 161 11.10 -11.77 -5.98
C ARG A 161 11.05 -10.51 -6.83
N MET A 162 9.92 -9.82 -6.87
CA MET A 162 9.71 -8.59 -7.64
C MET A 162 10.59 -7.45 -7.16
N THR A 163 10.74 -7.28 -5.85
CA THR A 163 11.57 -6.21 -5.27
C THR A 163 13.08 -6.48 -5.40
N ARG A 164 13.49 -7.68 -5.82
CA ARG A 164 14.90 -8.00 -6.07
C ARG A 164 15.42 -7.25 -7.29
N GLY A 165 16.46 -6.44 -7.06
CA GLY A 165 17.00 -5.48 -8.04
C GLY A 165 16.50 -4.05 -7.83
N TYR A 166 15.38 -3.87 -7.12
CA TYR A 166 14.74 -2.57 -6.88
C TYR A 166 14.81 -2.08 -5.44
N GLY A 167 15.53 -2.78 -4.55
CA GLY A 167 15.59 -2.44 -3.13
C GLY A 167 16.05 -1.01 -2.83
N TRP A 168 17.07 -0.51 -3.55
CA TRP A 168 17.54 0.87 -3.41
C TRP A 168 16.52 1.89 -3.92
N THR A 169 15.80 1.59 -5.00
CA THR A 169 14.73 2.43 -5.52
C THR A 169 13.60 2.53 -4.51
N ILE A 170 13.14 1.41 -3.94
CA ILE A 170 12.07 1.36 -2.94
C ILE A 170 12.50 2.11 -1.67
N PHE A 171 13.72 1.87 -1.19
CA PHE A 171 14.27 2.56 -0.03
C PHE A 171 14.33 4.08 -0.26
N GLY A 172 14.85 4.52 -1.41
CA GLY A 172 14.91 5.94 -1.78
C GLY A 172 13.52 6.57 -1.90
N MET A 173 12.53 5.84 -2.44
CA MET A 173 11.14 6.29 -2.46
C MET A 173 10.57 6.46 -1.05
N GLY A 174 10.89 5.55 -0.12
CA GLY A 174 10.53 5.69 1.29
C GLY A 174 11.14 6.94 1.93
N VAL A 175 12.43 7.19 1.71
CA VAL A 175 13.13 8.38 2.23
C VAL A 175 12.52 9.66 1.69
N VAL A 176 12.21 9.74 0.39
CA VAL A 176 11.58 10.95 -0.17
C VAL A 176 10.14 11.10 0.31
N SER A 177 9.39 10.01 0.45
CA SER A 177 8.05 10.04 1.02
C SER A 177 8.04 10.64 2.42
N PHE A 178 9.05 10.34 3.25
CA PHE A 178 9.21 10.97 4.57
C PHE A 178 9.33 12.50 4.48
N PHE A 179 10.15 13.03 3.57
CA PHE A 179 10.27 14.47 3.36
C PHE A 179 9.00 15.10 2.77
N ILE A 180 8.30 14.39 1.88
CA ILE A 180 7.00 14.83 1.34
C ILE A 180 5.96 14.96 2.45
N VAL A 181 5.91 14.02 3.40
CA VAL A 181 5.02 14.11 4.56
C VAL A 181 5.37 15.31 5.44
N ILE A 182 6.65 15.54 5.73
CA ILE A 182 7.11 16.72 6.49
C ILE A 182 6.68 18.01 5.77
N ALA A 183 6.91 18.11 4.47
CA ALA A 183 6.47 19.26 3.67
C ALA A 183 4.95 19.45 3.71
N GLY A 184 4.18 18.37 3.62
CA GLY A 184 2.72 18.39 3.74
C GLY A 184 2.24 18.88 5.11
N LEU A 185 2.93 18.50 6.20
CA LEU A 185 2.65 18.99 7.54
C LEU A 185 2.94 20.48 7.69
N LEU A 186 4.05 20.98 7.12
CA LEU A 186 4.41 22.39 7.14
C LEU A 186 3.40 23.28 6.40
N LEU A 187 2.69 22.74 5.41
CA LEU A 187 1.60 23.40 4.68
C LEU A 187 0.26 23.34 5.44
N LEU A 188 0.26 23.78 6.71
CA LEU A 188 -0.92 23.91 7.58
C LEU A 188 -1.74 22.63 7.77
N ILE A 189 -1.09 21.44 7.80
CA ILE A 189 -1.73 20.12 7.95
C ILE A 189 -2.60 19.71 6.74
N ILE A 190 -3.28 20.64 6.06
CA ILE A 190 -4.09 20.39 4.87
C ILE A 190 -3.25 19.78 3.75
N GLY A 191 -1.97 20.16 3.66
CA GLY A 191 -1.01 19.60 2.71
C GLY A 191 -0.70 18.11 2.90
N ILE A 192 -1.04 17.50 4.04
CA ILE A 192 -0.78 16.07 4.28
C ILE A 192 -1.61 15.16 3.39
N ILE A 193 -2.84 15.59 3.07
CA ILE A 193 -3.78 14.79 2.28
C ILE A 193 -3.27 14.60 0.85
N PRO A 194 -2.97 15.67 0.07
CA PRO A 194 -2.39 15.50 -1.26
C PRO A 194 -1.03 14.80 -1.21
N ALA A 195 -0.22 15.01 -0.16
CA ALA A 195 1.03 14.28 0.03
C ALA A 195 0.82 12.76 0.12
N ILE A 196 -0.14 12.29 0.93
CA ILE A 196 -0.45 10.86 1.08
C ILE A 196 -1.00 10.28 -0.23
N ILE A 197 -1.89 11.00 -0.94
CA ILE A 197 -2.40 10.55 -2.25
C ILE A 197 -1.24 10.38 -3.22
N TRP A 198 -0.34 11.37 -3.28
CA TRP A 198 0.80 11.33 -4.19
C TRP A 198 1.75 10.17 -3.89
N ILE A 199 2.06 9.93 -2.62
CA ILE A 199 2.93 8.82 -2.19
C ILE A 199 2.31 7.47 -2.59
N ASN A 200 1.05 7.23 -2.24
CA ASN A 200 0.36 5.97 -2.56
C ASN A 200 0.26 5.75 -4.07
N ALA A 201 -0.07 6.78 -4.84
CA ALA A 201 -0.09 6.70 -6.30
C ALA A 201 1.31 6.40 -6.88
N SER A 202 2.37 6.93 -6.26
CA SER A 202 3.75 6.69 -6.70
C SER A 202 4.20 5.25 -6.41
N PHE A 203 3.86 4.70 -5.24
CA PHE A 203 4.16 3.29 -4.94
C PHE A 203 3.33 2.32 -5.80
N ALA A 204 2.07 2.64 -6.08
CA ALA A 204 1.25 1.88 -7.03
C ALA A 204 1.82 1.93 -8.45
N ALA A 205 2.35 3.08 -8.89
CA ALA A 205 3.05 3.22 -10.17
C ALA A 205 4.33 2.39 -10.22
N LEU A 206 5.12 2.40 -9.14
CA LEU A 206 6.31 1.54 -9.05
C LEU A 206 5.93 0.06 -9.14
N TYR A 207 4.93 -0.38 -8.38
CA TYR A 207 4.43 -1.75 -8.41
C TYR A 207 4.06 -2.17 -9.84
N GLN A 208 3.26 -1.35 -10.54
CA GLN A 208 2.82 -1.64 -11.89
C GLN A 208 3.97 -1.69 -12.90
N ASN A 209 4.95 -0.78 -12.79
CA ASN A 209 6.12 -0.77 -13.67
C ASN A 209 7.03 -1.98 -13.46
N VAL A 210 7.28 -2.36 -12.20
CA VAL A 210 8.07 -3.55 -11.88
C VAL A 210 7.35 -4.81 -12.35
N LEU A 211 6.04 -4.89 -12.18
CA LEU A 211 5.23 -6.01 -12.66
C LEU A 211 5.34 -6.15 -14.18
N ALA A 212 5.10 -5.07 -14.92
CA ALA A 212 5.16 -5.07 -16.38
C ALA A 212 6.55 -5.44 -16.91
N GLU A 213 7.62 -4.99 -16.26
CA GLU A 213 8.98 -5.37 -16.65
C GLU A 213 9.24 -6.87 -16.44
N LYS A 214 8.77 -7.45 -15.33
CA LYS A 214 8.92 -8.88 -15.04
C LYS A 214 8.13 -9.75 -16.03
N GLU A 215 6.91 -9.34 -16.37
CA GLU A 215 6.09 -10.02 -17.39
C GLU A 215 6.78 -9.99 -18.75
N LYS A 216 7.31 -8.83 -19.17
CA LYS A 216 8.07 -8.69 -20.43
C LYS A 216 9.33 -9.57 -20.48
N GLN A 217 10.07 -9.65 -19.36
CA GLN A 217 11.25 -10.53 -19.25
C GLN A 217 10.88 -12.01 -19.38
N GLN A 218 9.74 -12.42 -18.84
CA GLN A 218 9.24 -13.79 -18.96
C GLN A 218 8.87 -14.12 -20.42
N GLU A 219 8.16 -13.23 -21.11
CA GLU A 219 7.79 -13.40 -22.52
C GLU A 219 9.02 -13.55 -23.42
N THR A 220 10.02 -12.67 -23.30
CA THR A 220 11.26 -12.76 -24.10
C THR A 220 12.01 -14.07 -23.86
N THR A 221 12.06 -14.55 -22.60
CA THR A 221 12.74 -15.81 -22.27
C THR A 221 12.05 -17.01 -22.92
N LEU A 222 10.72 -17.01 -22.94
CA LEU A 222 9.92 -18.06 -23.58
C LEU A 222 10.12 -18.08 -25.10
N GLU A 223 10.16 -16.91 -25.75
CA GLU A 223 10.43 -16.80 -27.20
C GLU A 223 11.83 -17.30 -27.56
N THR A 224 12.86 -17.02 -26.76
CA THR A 224 14.24 -17.49 -27.02
C THR A 224 14.48 -18.98 -26.73
N SER A 225 13.54 -19.64 -26.03
CA SER A 225 13.62 -21.06 -25.70
C SER A 225 12.88 -21.97 -26.70
N GLN A 226 12.21 -21.38 -27.70
CA GLN A 226 11.54 -22.06 -28.82
C GLN A 226 12.42 -22.06 -30.07
#